data_AF-A0A2H6ICM9-F1
#
_entry.id   AF-A0A2H6ICM9-F1
#
_cell.length_a   1.000
_cell.length_b   1.000
_cell.length_c   1.000
_cell.angle_alpha   90.00
_cell.angle_beta   90.00
_cell.angle_gamma   90.00
#
_symmetry.space_group_name_H-M   'P 1'
#
loop_
_entity.id
_entity.type
_entity.pdbx_description
1 polymer ?
#
loop_
_entity_poly.entity_id
_entity_poly.type
_entity_poly.pdbx_seq_one_letter_code
_entity_poly.pdbx_strand_id
1 'polypeptide(L)'
;MMEDFSQRTVEGLKAYTLFRLALPAFQSFLDINVGKEVEKDRMVITRAATVLQSGIKPGPAHVAALLQEARKIDQTFLRKASVFPIDIQIQYQDIERYRQQRIELLLQTSYRILTQWQNVSSFRAAVNELYSESQFRDLLQDILMLYARETRMLSRSVRIPHLLTLARDAITQAISNVMEQQAEALAKSLALTVYRRSS
;
A
#
# COMPACT_ATOMS: atom_id res chain seq x y z
N MET A 1 -7.86 -1.87 4.73
CA MET A 1 -7.30 -0.91 3.74
C MET A 1 -6.52 -1.62 2.64
N MET A 2 -5.34 -2.22 2.89
CA MET A 2 -4.57 -2.79 1.77
C MET A 2 -5.19 -4.03 1.12
N GLU A 3 -5.82 -4.88 1.92
CA GLU A 3 -6.61 -6.00 1.42
C GLU A 3 -7.76 -5.50 0.55
N ASP A 4 -8.57 -4.56 1.05
CA ASP A 4 -9.70 -3.97 0.29
C ASP A 4 -9.23 -3.32 -1.01
N PHE A 5 -8.12 -2.60 -0.98
CA PHE A 5 -7.55 -1.93 -2.15
C PHE A 5 -7.12 -2.95 -3.21
N SER A 6 -6.42 -4.00 -2.78
CA SER A 6 -6.00 -5.07 -3.69
C SER A 6 -7.19 -5.80 -4.28
N GLN A 7 -8.18 -6.17 -3.45
CA GLN A 7 -9.40 -6.84 -3.91
C GLN A 7 -10.14 -5.99 -4.95
N ARG A 8 -10.36 -4.70 -4.65
CA ARG A 8 -11.01 -3.77 -5.59
C ARG A 8 -10.22 -3.58 -6.87
N THR A 9 -8.88 -3.57 -6.79
CA THR A 9 -8.01 -3.49 -7.96
C THR A 9 -8.14 -4.73 -8.83
N VAL A 10 -8.10 -5.93 -8.22
CA VAL A 10 -8.27 -7.20 -8.92
C VAL A 10 -9.64 -7.28 -9.59
N GLU A 11 -10.71 -6.88 -8.91
CA GLU A 11 -12.05 -6.83 -9.50
C GLU A 11 -12.13 -5.82 -10.65
N GLY A 12 -11.55 -4.63 -10.50
CA GLY A 12 -11.49 -3.63 -11.57
C GLY A 12 -10.73 -4.14 -12.81
N LEU A 13 -9.67 -4.92 -12.60
CA LEU A 13 -8.91 -5.53 -13.70
C LEU A 13 -9.70 -6.59 -14.48
N LYS A 14 -10.72 -7.23 -13.89
CA LYS A 14 -11.56 -8.22 -14.61
C LYS A 14 -12.39 -7.60 -15.75
N ALA A 15 -12.53 -6.27 -15.79
CA ALA A 15 -13.12 -5.57 -16.93
C ALA A 15 -12.31 -5.74 -18.23
N TYR A 16 -11.04 -6.11 -18.13
CA TYR A 16 -10.14 -6.32 -19.26
C TYR A 16 -10.00 -7.82 -19.56
N THR A 17 -10.27 -8.23 -20.80
CA THR A 17 -10.29 -9.65 -21.22
C THR A 17 -9.02 -10.41 -20.85
N LEU A 18 -7.85 -9.81 -21.04
CA LEU A 18 -6.57 -10.44 -20.73
C LEU A 18 -6.44 -10.78 -19.24
N PHE A 19 -6.77 -9.83 -18.37
CA PHE A 19 -6.72 -10.03 -16.92
C PHE A 19 -7.79 -11.01 -16.46
N ARG A 20 -9.01 -10.95 -17.01
CA ARG A 20 -10.06 -11.92 -16.69
C ARG A 20 -9.63 -13.37 -16.92
N LEU A 21 -8.85 -13.62 -17.98
CA LEU A 21 -8.33 -14.96 -18.30
C LEU A 21 -7.09 -15.33 -17.46
N ALA A 22 -6.20 -14.37 -17.18
CA ALA A 22 -4.94 -14.61 -16.49
C ALA A 22 -5.07 -14.65 -14.96
N LEU A 23 -5.92 -13.81 -14.37
CA LEU A 23 -6.03 -13.60 -12.92
C LEU A 23 -6.19 -14.90 -12.11
N PRO A 24 -7.04 -15.87 -12.50
CA PRO A 24 -7.18 -17.11 -11.74
C PRO A 24 -5.86 -17.86 -11.53
N ALA A 25 -4.96 -17.84 -12.52
CA ALA A 25 -3.66 -18.50 -12.43
C ALA A 25 -2.65 -17.73 -11.54
N PHE A 26 -2.86 -16.43 -11.34
CA PHE A 26 -1.98 -15.58 -10.53
C PHE A 26 -2.54 -15.25 -9.14
N GLN A 27 -3.73 -15.76 -8.77
CA GLN A 27 -4.39 -15.41 -7.51
C GLN A 27 -3.48 -15.68 -6.30
N SER A 28 -2.87 -16.86 -6.20
CA SER A 28 -1.97 -17.19 -5.10
C SER A 28 -0.75 -16.27 -5.02
N PHE A 29 -0.23 -15.82 -6.16
CA PHE A 29 0.87 -14.85 -6.19
C PHE A 29 0.42 -13.48 -5.66
N LEU A 30 -0.78 -13.04 -6.06
CA LEU A 30 -1.38 -11.79 -5.59
C LEU A 30 -1.64 -11.85 -4.08
N ASP A 31 -2.15 -12.96 -3.56
CA ASP A 31 -2.43 -13.12 -2.12
C ASP A 31 -1.13 -13.02 -1.29
N ILE A 32 -0.04 -13.65 -1.75
CA ILE A 32 1.27 -13.52 -1.11
C ILE A 32 1.76 -12.06 -1.17
N ASN A 33 1.56 -11.36 -2.29
CA ASN A 33 1.94 -9.96 -2.43
C ASN A 33 1.12 -9.04 -1.52
N VAL A 34 -0.18 -9.29 -1.36
CA VAL A 34 -1.04 -8.54 -0.43
C VAL A 34 -0.59 -8.77 1.01
N GLY A 35 -0.37 -10.02 1.41
CA GLY A 35 0.11 -10.34 2.76
C GLY A 35 1.44 -9.62 3.08
N LYS A 36 2.33 -9.50 2.08
CA LYS A 36 3.58 -8.75 2.18
C LYS A 36 3.34 -7.25 2.44
N GLU A 37 2.40 -6.61 1.75
CA GLU A 37 2.09 -5.19 1.95
C GLU A 37 1.35 -4.92 3.27
N VAL A 38 0.46 -5.82 3.69
CA VAL A 38 -0.19 -5.77 5.01
C VAL A 38 0.85 -5.86 6.13
N GLU A 39 1.82 -6.77 6.01
CA GLU A 39 2.87 -6.92 7.01
C GLU A 39 3.76 -5.67 7.13
N LYS A 40 4.06 -5.01 6.00
CA LYS A 40 4.78 -3.72 6.00
C LYS A 40 3.98 -2.63 6.72
N ASP A 41 2.70 -2.50 6.44
CA ASP A 41 1.84 -1.48 7.09
C ASP A 41 1.72 -1.74 8.59
N ARG A 42 1.52 -3.01 8.98
CA ARG A 42 1.49 -3.44 10.38
C ARG A 42 2.78 -3.07 11.12
N MET A 43 3.93 -3.29 10.49
CA MET A 43 5.23 -2.93 11.04
C MET A 43 5.36 -1.42 11.25
N VAL A 44 4.90 -0.59 10.30
CA VAL A 44 4.93 0.88 10.43
C VAL A 44 4.05 1.34 11.60
N ILE A 45 2.82 0.83 11.71
CA ILE A 45 1.88 1.16 12.80
C ILE A 45 2.46 0.72 14.15
N THR A 46 3.03 -0.48 14.23
CA THR A 46 3.65 -1.00 15.45
C THR A 46 4.83 -0.13 15.86
N ARG A 47 5.68 0.29 14.90
CA ARG A 47 6.77 1.22 15.18
C ARG A 47 6.25 2.56 15.72
N ALA A 48 5.16 3.09 15.17
CA ALA A 48 4.51 4.31 15.67
C ALA A 48 4.09 4.17 17.15
N ALA A 49 3.54 3.02 17.53
CA ALA A 49 3.19 2.74 18.92
C ALA A 49 4.42 2.63 19.84
N THR A 50 5.47 1.93 19.40
CA THR A 50 6.72 1.78 20.17
C THR A 50 7.40 3.13 20.44
N VAL A 51 7.49 4.01 19.42
CA VAL A 51 8.11 5.33 19.61
C VAL A 51 7.27 6.21 20.54
N LEU A 52 5.94 6.12 20.47
CA LEU A 52 5.03 6.81 21.38
C LEU A 52 5.22 6.35 22.83
N GLN A 53 5.30 5.04 23.07
CA GLN A 53 5.58 4.48 24.41
C GLN A 53 6.93 4.93 24.97
N SER A 54 7.90 5.17 24.09
CA SER A 54 9.23 5.65 24.45
C SER A 54 9.29 7.18 24.63
N GLY A 55 8.18 7.90 24.47
CA GLY A 55 8.11 9.36 24.61
C GLY A 55 8.82 10.14 23.49
N ILE A 56 9.19 9.47 22.38
CA ILE A 56 9.92 10.09 21.27
C ILE A 56 9.03 10.24 20.04
N LYS A 57 9.32 11.27 19.23
CA LYS A 57 8.65 11.48 17.94
C LYS A 57 9.32 10.65 16.84
N PRO A 58 8.57 10.11 15.87
CA PRO A 58 9.16 9.48 14.71
C PRO A 58 9.98 10.48 13.89
N GLY A 59 11.04 9.99 13.23
CA GLY A 59 12.00 10.81 12.50
C GLY A 59 12.80 9.99 11.48
N PRO A 60 13.78 10.59 10.79
CA PRO A 60 14.44 9.98 9.63
C PRO A 60 15.07 8.61 9.92
N ALA A 61 15.69 8.42 11.09
CA ALA A 61 16.28 7.15 11.48
C ALA A 61 15.24 6.02 11.59
N HIS A 62 14.03 6.33 12.05
CA HIS A 62 12.93 5.37 12.13
C HIS A 62 12.45 4.94 10.74
N VAL A 63 12.34 5.90 9.81
CA VAL A 63 11.97 5.63 8.41
C VAL A 63 13.05 4.78 7.73
N ALA A 64 14.33 5.10 7.93
CA ALA A 64 15.44 4.32 7.38
C ALA A 64 15.45 2.87 7.89
N ALA A 65 15.19 2.66 9.19
CA ALA A 65 15.08 1.32 9.76
C ALA A 65 13.90 0.54 9.14
N LEU A 66 12.73 1.18 9.00
CA LEU A 66 11.55 0.57 8.37
C LEU A 66 11.79 0.24 6.88
N LEU A 67 12.56 1.05 6.16
CA LEU A 67 12.97 0.73 4.78
C LEU A 67 13.83 -0.54 4.72
N GLN A 68 14.78 -0.70 5.64
CA GLN A 68 15.61 -1.92 5.69
C GLN A 68 14.77 -3.15 6.01
N GLU A 69 13.83 -3.06 6.96
CA GLU A 69 12.93 -4.17 7.26
C GLU A 69 11.98 -4.49 6.08
N ALA A 70 11.48 -3.47 5.37
CA ALA A 70 10.69 -3.65 4.16
C ALA A 70 11.46 -4.42 3.07
N ARG A 71 12.77 -4.21 2.92
CA ARG A 71 13.63 -5.00 2.01
C ARG A 71 13.70 -6.48 2.43
N LYS A 72 13.80 -6.78 3.73
CA LYS A 72 13.80 -8.17 4.24
C LYS A 72 12.46 -8.87 3.97
N ILE A 73 11.36 -8.14 4.12
CA ILE A 73 10.02 -8.61 3.79
C ILE A 73 9.92 -8.91 2.28
N ASP A 74 10.43 -8.03 1.42
CA ASP A 74 10.49 -8.25 -0.02
C ASP A 74 11.32 -9.49 -0.39
N GLN A 75 12.49 -9.69 0.21
CA GLN A 75 13.32 -10.88 -0.03
C GLN A 75 12.59 -12.18 0.37
N THR A 76 11.83 -12.14 1.47
CA THR A 76 11.01 -13.28 1.91
C THR A 76 9.88 -13.57 0.92
N PHE A 77 9.25 -12.51 0.40
CA PHE A 77 8.27 -12.63 -0.68
C PHE A 77 8.88 -13.24 -1.93
N LEU A 78 10.05 -12.76 -2.40
CA LEU A 78 10.71 -13.30 -3.59
C LEU A 78 11.03 -14.80 -3.45
N ARG A 79 11.43 -15.26 -2.26
CA ARG A 79 11.62 -16.69 -1.97
C ARG A 79 10.32 -17.48 -2.03
N LYS A 80 9.20 -16.91 -1.58
CA LYS A 80 7.87 -17.56 -1.69
C LYS A 80 7.33 -17.54 -3.11
N ALA A 81 7.67 -16.51 -3.88
CA ALA A 81 7.21 -16.30 -5.24
C ALA A 81 8.03 -17.08 -6.29
N SER A 82 9.16 -17.68 -5.91
CA SER A 82 10.03 -18.44 -6.84
C SER A 82 9.38 -19.69 -7.43
N VAL A 83 8.29 -20.18 -6.83
CA VAL A 83 7.49 -21.30 -7.35
C VAL A 83 6.68 -20.92 -8.60
N PHE A 84 6.50 -19.62 -8.86
CA PHE A 84 5.79 -19.12 -10.04
C PHE A 84 6.79 -18.87 -11.18
N PRO A 85 6.37 -19.06 -12.45
CA PRO A 85 7.23 -18.84 -13.63
C PRO A 85 7.39 -17.35 -13.95
N ILE A 86 7.78 -16.53 -12.97
CA ILE A 86 7.97 -15.08 -13.09
C ILE A 86 9.34 -14.73 -12.52
N ASP A 87 10.16 -14.02 -13.30
CA ASP A 87 11.42 -13.45 -12.81
C ASP A 87 11.21 -11.99 -12.37
N ILE A 88 11.44 -11.74 -11.08
CA ILE A 88 11.23 -10.43 -10.45
C ILE A 88 12.57 -9.93 -9.93
N GLN A 89 13.13 -8.92 -10.60
CA GLN A 89 14.38 -8.28 -10.21
C GLN A 89 14.11 -6.88 -9.68
N ILE A 90 13.88 -6.75 -8.38
CA ILE A 90 13.52 -5.47 -7.75
C ILE A 90 14.69 -4.48 -7.86
N GLN A 91 14.49 -3.41 -8.63
CA GLN A 91 15.41 -2.27 -8.68
C GLN A 91 15.07 -1.29 -7.57
N TYR A 92 15.61 -1.52 -6.36
CA TYR A 92 15.24 -0.74 -5.17
C TYR A 92 15.41 0.78 -5.36
N GLN A 93 16.46 1.20 -6.06
CA GLN A 93 16.72 2.62 -6.37
C GLN A 93 15.55 3.32 -7.09
N ASP A 94 14.75 2.59 -7.87
CA ASP A 94 13.65 3.14 -8.66
C ASP A 94 12.35 3.32 -7.84
N ILE A 95 12.23 2.57 -6.75
CA ILE A 95 11.00 2.47 -5.95
C ILE A 95 11.14 3.13 -4.58
N GLU A 96 12.36 3.21 -4.05
CA GLU A 96 12.60 3.58 -2.65
C GLU A 96 12.14 4.98 -2.30
N ARG A 97 12.18 5.92 -3.24
CA ARG A 97 11.65 7.28 -3.00
C ARG A 97 10.17 7.26 -2.63
N TYR A 98 9.36 6.47 -3.34
CA TYR A 98 7.92 6.39 -3.10
C TYR A 98 7.62 5.59 -1.83
N ARG A 99 8.40 4.53 -1.60
CA ARG A 99 8.29 3.72 -0.40
C ARG A 99 8.65 4.50 0.85
N GLN A 100 9.72 5.29 0.79
CA GLN A 100 10.14 6.18 1.87
C GLN A 100 9.02 7.16 2.20
N GLN A 101 8.47 7.84 1.18
CA GLN A 101 7.35 8.77 1.35
C GLN A 101 6.13 8.09 1.97
N ARG A 102 5.78 6.87 1.51
CA ARG A 102 4.63 6.12 2.05
C ARG A 102 4.86 5.71 3.50
N ILE A 103 6.04 5.19 3.83
CA ILE A 103 6.43 4.82 5.20
C ILE A 103 6.39 6.04 6.11
N GLU A 104 6.95 7.17 5.66
CA GLU A 104 6.96 8.41 6.44
C GLU A 104 5.54 8.91 6.70
N LEU A 105 4.70 8.96 5.66
CA LEU A 105 3.32 9.41 5.78
C LEU A 105 2.50 8.50 6.70
N LEU A 106 2.61 7.18 6.54
CA LEU A 106 1.97 6.20 7.42
C LEU A 106 2.47 6.33 8.86
N LEU A 107 3.79 6.39 9.07
CA LEU A 107 4.39 6.46 10.41
C LEU A 107 3.95 7.71 11.16
N GLN A 108 4.04 8.88 10.52
CA GLN A 108 3.64 10.15 11.13
C GLN A 108 2.14 10.19 11.40
N THR A 109 1.32 9.70 10.47
CA THR A 109 -0.14 9.62 10.63
C THR A 109 -0.52 8.71 11.78
N SER A 110 0.01 7.49 11.81
CA SER A 110 -0.24 6.52 12.88
C SER A 110 0.20 7.09 14.23
N TYR A 111 1.36 7.72 14.31
CA TYR A 111 1.84 8.35 15.54
C TYR A 111 0.88 9.44 16.04
N ARG A 112 0.46 10.36 15.15
CA ARG A 112 -0.48 11.43 15.51
C ARG A 112 -1.81 10.88 16.00
N ILE A 113 -2.38 9.92 15.28
CA ILE A 113 -3.67 9.29 15.66
C ILE A 113 -3.53 8.57 17.00
N LEU A 114 -2.48 7.77 17.20
CA LEU A 114 -2.26 7.05 18.46
C LEU A 114 -2.03 8.01 19.63
N THR A 115 -1.33 9.12 19.41
CA THR A 115 -1.15 10.16 20.43
C THR A 115 -2.47 10.80 20.80
N GLN A 116 -3.29 11.19 19.81
CA GLN A 116 -4.59 11.81 20.07
C GLN A 116 -5.54 10.84 20.77
N TRP A 117 -5.50 9.57 20.38
CA TRP A 117 -6.36 8.51 20.94
C TRP A 117 -6.11 8.25 22.43
N GLN A 118 -4.97 8.66 22.99
CA GLN A 118 -4.77 8.59 24.45
C GLN A 118 -5.75 9.48 25.24
N ASN A 119 -6.29 10.53 24.61
CA ASN A 119 -7.09 11.55 25.28
C ASN A 119 -8.58 11.51 24.90
N VAL A 120 -8.99 10.58 24.04
CA VAL A 120 -10.37 10.50 23.54
C VAL A 120 -10.92 9.08 23.57
N SER A 121 -12.24 8.97 23.55
CA SER A 121 -12.96 7.72 23.76
C SER A 121 -12.93 6.74 22.59
N SER A 122 -12.51 7.15 21.39
CA SER A 122 -12.50 6.28 20.21
C SER A 122 -11.51 6.70 19.12
N PHE A 123 -11.15 5.75 18.26
CA PHE A 123 -10.37 6.01 17.05
C PHE A 123 -10.99 7.09 16.16
N ARG A 124 -12.33 7.04 15.99
CA ARG A 124 -13.04 8.03 15.16
C ARG A 124 -12.92 9.43 15.76
N ALA A 125 -13.06 9.57 17.08
CA ALA A 125 -12.85 10.85 17.75
C ALA A 125 -11.42 11.36 17.53
N ALA A 126 -10.42 10.50 17.64
CA ALA A 126 -9.01 10.86 17.43
C ALA A 126 -8.75 11.36 16.00
N VAL A 127 -9.32 10.69 15.01
CA VAL A 127 -9.22 11.11 13.60
C VAL A 127 -9.95 12.44 13.37
N ASN A 128 -11.17 12.60 13.90
CA ASN A 128 -11.98 13.81 13.72
C ASN A 128 -11.36 15.06 14.37
N GLU A 129 -10.59 14.91 15.44
CA GLU A 129 -9.85 16.02 16.06
C GLU A 129 -8.60 16.41 15.28
N LEU A 130 -7.98 15.47 14.56
CA LEU A 130 -6.76 15.72 13.80
C LEU A 130 -7.00 16.19 12.36
N TYR A 131 -8.11 15.77 11.77
CA TYR A 131 -8.40 15.95 10.35
C TYR A 131 -9.89 16.26 10.14
N SER A 132 -10.19 17.13 9.16
CA SER A 132 -11.50 17.14 8.53
C SER A 132 -11.69 15.90 7.65
N GLU A 133 -12.94 15.57 7.28
CA GLU A 133 -13.24 14.45 6.38
C GLU A 133 -12.44 14.55 5.07
N SER A 134 -12.36 15.76 4.50
CA SER A 134 -11.60 16.01 3.26
C SER A 134 -10.09 15.74 3.44
N GLN A 135 -9.49 16.23 4.52
CA GLN A 135 -8.07 16.02 4.80
C GLN A 135 -7.76 14.55 5.06
N PHE A 136 -8.63 13.82 5.77
CA PHE A 136 -8.43 12.41 6.02
C PHE A 136 -8.60 11.57 4.74
N ARG A 137 -9.57 11.92 3.89
CA ARG A 137 -9.72 11.32 2.56
C ARG A 137 -8.46 11.52 1.72
N ASP A 138 -7.99 12.76 1.60
CA ASP A 138 -6.84 13.09 0.76
C ASP A 138 -5.57 12.39 1.28
N LEU A 139 -5.41 12.29 2.61
CA LEU A 139 -4.34 11.52 3.26
C LEU A 139 -4.37 10.02 2.89
N LEU A 140 -5.55 9.39 2.96
CA LEU A 140 -5.72 7.98 2.57
C LEU A 140 -5.43 7.79 1.08
N GLN A 141 -5.89 8.72 0.24
CA GLN A 141 -5.64 8.70 -1.19
C GLN A 141 -4.14 8.80 -1.48
N ASP A 142 -3.41 9.72 -0.83
CA ASP A 142 -1.97 9.89 -1.00
C ASP A 142 -1.20 8.60 -0.66
N ILE A 143 -1.55 7.93 0.44
CA ILE A 143 -0.93 6.66 0.84
C ILE A 143 -1.13 5.59 -0.26
N LEU A 144 -2.36 5.46 -0.78
CA LEU A 144 -2.69 4.48 -1.82
C LEU A 144 -2.06 4.83 -3.17
N MET A 145 -1.98 6.12 -3.51
CA MET A 145 -1.34 6.62 -4.73
C MET A 145 0.17 6.41 -4.71
N LEU A 146 0.82 6.56 -3.55
CA LEU A 146 2.24 6.23 -3.40
C LEU A 146 2.49 4.74 -3.66
N TYR A 147 1.62 3.85 -3.17
CA TYR A 147 1.70 2.42 -3.46
C TYR A 147 1.42 2.09 -4.95
N ALA A 148 0.47 2.78 -5.58
CA ALA A 148 0.21 2.64 -7.01
C ALA A 148 1.43 3.03 -7.86
N ARG A 149 2.08 4.15 -7.52
CA ARG A 149 3.33 4.60 -8.17
C ARG A 149 4.48 3.62 -7.97
N GLU A 150 4.61 3.07 -6.76
CA GLU A 150 5.59 2.02 -6.46
C GLU A 150 5.36 0.78 -7.34
N THR A 151 4.11 0.32 -7.45
CA THR A 151 3.75 -0.87 -8.24
C THR A 151 3.97 -0.65 -9.74
N ARG A 152 3.67 0.56 -10.24
CA ARG A 152 3.97 0.94 -11.63
C ARG A 152 5.47 0.93 -11.93
N MET A 153 6.31 1.31 -10.98
CA MET A 153 7.77 1.20 -11.16
C MET A 153 8.22 -0.26 -11.09
N LEU A 154 7.65 -1.07 -10.19
CA LEU A 154 7.93 -2.50 -10.10
C LEU A 154 7.55 -3.26 -11.37
N SER A 155 6.50 -2.88 -12.09
CA SER A 155 6.15 -3.54 -13.35
C SER A 155 7.26 -3.42 -14.41
N ARG A 156 8.12 -2.39 -14.31
CA ARG A 156 9.33 -2.21 -15.13
C ARG A 156 10.47 -3.14 -14.71
N SER A 157 10.43 -3.64 -13.48
CA SER A 157 11.40 -4.57 -12.88
C SER A 157 11.03 -6.06 -13.08
N VAL A 158 9.79 -6.37 -13.48
CA VAL A 158 9.37 -7.75 -13.80
C VAL A 158 9.82 -8.10 -15.22
N ARG A 159 10.62 -9.17 -15.37
CA ARG A 159 10.99 -9.72 -16.67
C ARG A 159 9.90 -10.68 -17.12
N ILE A 160 9.14 -10.25 -18.12
CA ILE A 160 8.13 -11.08 -18.79
C ILE A 160 8.79 -11.72 -20.03
N PRO A 161 8.47 -12.98 -20.39
CA PRO A 161 8.95 -13.59 -21.62
C PRO A 161 8.75 -12.68 -22.85
N HIS A 162 9.73 -12.64 -23.76
CA HIS A 162 9.85 -11.66 -24.86
C HIS A 162 8.59 -11.51 -25.73
N LEU A 163 7.79 -12.56 -25.88
CA LEU A 163 6.55 -12.59 -26.66
C LEU A 163 5.42 -11.71 -26.09
N LEU A 164 5.52 -11.26 -24.83
CA LEU A 164 4.52 -10.42 -24.16
C LEU A 164 4.97 -8.96 -23.99
N THR A 165 6.13 -8.58 -24.53
CA THR A 165 6.70 -7.23 -24.39
C THR A 165 5.81 -6.15 -25.00
N LEU A 166 5.16 -6.41 -26.14
CA LEU A 166 4.20 -5.51 -26.79
C LEU A 166 2.94 -5.26 -25.94
N ALA A 167 2.54 -6.22 -25.11
CA ALA A 167 1.40 -6.09 -24.21
C ALA A 167 1.77 -5.48 -22.85
N ARG A 168 3.06 -5.44 -22.51
CA ARG A 168 3.55 -5.02 -21.18
C ARG A 168 3.14 -3.60 -20.81
N ASP A 169 3.27 -2.66 -21.75
CA ASP A 169 2.95 -1.25 -21.49
C ASP A 169 1.44 -1.06 -21.35
N ALA A 170 0.65 -1.73 -22.18
CA ALA A 170 -0.81 -1.74 -22.06
C ALA A 170 -1.28 -2.36 -20.73
N ILE A 171 -0.67 -3.48 -20.32
CA ILE A 171 -0.92 -4.13 -19.01
C ILE A 171 -0.56 -3.19 -17.86
N THR A 172 0.63 -2.58 -17.91
CA THR A 172 1.09 -1.65 -16.87
C THR A 172 0.17 -0.44 -16.78
N GLN A 173 -0.27 0.10 -17.92
CA GLN A 173 -1.18 1.24 -17.96
C GLN A 173 -2.56 0.87 -17.42
N ALA A 174 -3.10 -0.31 -17.76
CA ALA A 174 -4.37 -0.79 -17.24
C ALA A 174 -4.32 -0.97 -15.71
N ILE A 175 -3.26 -1.60 -15.19
CA ILE A 175 -3.03 -1.74 -13.74
C ILE A 175 -2.95 -0.37 -13.09
N SER A 176 -2.16 0.56 -13.65
CA SER A 176 -1.99 1.90 -13.08
C SER A 176 -3.33 2.64 -13.02
N ASN A 177 -4.08 2.68 -14.13
CA ASN A 177 -5.37 3.35 -14.18
C ASN A 177 -6.36 2.78 -13.16
N VAL A 178 -6.45 1.46 -13.05
CA VAL A 178 -7.35 0.81 -12.09
C VAL A 178 -6.91 1.11 -10.66
N MET A 179 -5.62 1.02 -10.35
CA MET A 179 -5.11 1.35 -9.02
C MET A 179 -5.39 2.80 -8.63
N GLU A 180 -5.19 3.75 -9.53
CA GLU A 180 -5.45 5.18 -9.30
C GLU A 180 -6.95 5.44 -9.02
N GLN A 181 -7.84 4.86 -9.85
CA GLN A 181 -9.28 4.96 -9.64
C GLN A 181 -9.72 4.33 -8.32
N GLN A 182 -9.19 3.15 -7.98
CA GLN A 182 -9.53 2.48 -6.73
C GLN A 182 -8.94 3.19 -5.51
N ALA A 183 -7.85 3.94 -5.67
CA ALA A 183 -7.23 4.69 -4.58
C ALA A 183 -8.16 5.81 -4.12
N GLU A 184 -8.67 6.58 -5.07
CA GLU A 184 -9.67 7.63 -4.83
C GLU A 184 -10.98 7.04 -4.27
N ALA A 185 -11.53 6.02 -4.92
CA ALA A 185 -12.81 5.44 -4.54
C ALA A 185 -12.77 4.82 -3.13
N LEU A 186 -11.68 4.10 -2.80
CA LEU A 186 -11.52 3.51 -1.48
C LEU A 186 -11.27 4.57 -0.40
N ALA A 187 -10.41 5.57 -0.66
CA ALA A 187 -10.16 6.66 0.27
C ALA A 187 -11.46 7.39 0.65
N LYS A 188 -12.30 7.68 -0.35
CA LYS A 188 -13.64 8.26 -0.13
C LYS A 188 -14.52 7.35 0.73
N SER A 189 -14.59 6.06 0.42
CA SER A 189 -15.39 5.09 1.18
C SER A 189 -14.94 4.96 2.64
N LEU A 190 -13.63 4.95 2.89
CA LEU A 190 -13.06 4.83 4.22
C LEU A 190 -13.26 6.10 5.04
N ALA A 191 -13.04 7.28 4.44
CA ALA A 191 -13.32 8.56 5.08
C ALA A 191 -14.80 8.66 5.47
N LEU A 192 -15.73 8.37 4.56
CA LEU A 192 -17.15 8.34 4.87
C LEU A 192 -17.47 7.39 6.04
N THR A 193 -16.81 6.23 6.12
CA THR A 193 -17.04 5.28 7.22
C THR A 193 -16.61 5.84 8.58
N VAL A 194 -15.54 6.63 8.63
CA VAL A 194 -15.05 7.26 9.86
C VAL A 194 -15.95 8.43 10.29
N TYR A 195 -16.40 9.26 9.33
CA TYR A 195 -17.15 10.49 9.61
C TYR A 195 -18.68 10.31 9.60
N ARG A 196 -19.19 9.14 9.20
CA ARG A 196 -20.62 8.83 9.32
C ARG A 196 -21.03 8.85 10.78
N ARG A 197 -21.98 9.72 11.13
CA ARG A 197 -22.63 9.73 12.44
C ARG A 197 -23.30 8.38 12.64
N SER A 198 -23.00 7.71 13.75
CA SER A 198 -23.82 6.60 14.23
C SER A 198 -25.20 7.16 14.53
N SER A 199 -26.19 6.81 13.71
CA SER A 199 -27.61 6.95 14.05
C SER A 199 -27.97 6.01 15.19
#